data_AF-A0A151BFD9-F1
#
_entry.id   AF-A0A151BFD9-F1
#
_cell.length_a   1.000
_cell.length_b   1.000
_cell.length_c   1.000
_cell.angle_alpha   90.00
_cell.angle_beta   90.00
_cell.angle_gamma   90.00
#
_symmetry.space_group_name_H-M   'P 1'
#
loop_
_entity.id
_entity.type
_entity.pdbx_description
1 polymer ?
#
loop_
_entity_poly.entity_id
_entity_poly.type
_entity_poly.pdbx_seq_one_letter_code
_entity_poly.pdbx_strand_id
1 'polypeptide(L)'
;MLGDVELGGDLRRRLYRAFLDVFLLRLIAEEPLWGYRLMEVLRERYGVRVGPPVLYPLLASLERRGMLESCEVPVGGRRRRVYHITGSGLEYAKRFEEVVREALDL
;
A
#
# COMPACT_ATOMS: atom_id res chain seq x y z
N MET A 1 -12.97 -22.16 17.06
CA MET A 1 -11.65 -21.65 17.51
C MET A 1 -10.57 -21.72 16.43
N LEU A 2 -10.15 -22.88 15.89
CA LEU A 2 -9.21 -22.90 14.73
C LEU A 2 -9.83 -22.32 13.45
N GLY A 3 -11.11 -22.62 13.19
CA GLY A 3 -11.84 -22.11 12.01
C GLY A 3 -12.09 -20.59 12.03
N ASP A 4 -12.36 -19.98 13.18
CA ASP A 4 -12.60 -18.53 13.29
C ASP A 4 -11.32 -17.72 13.01
N VAL A 5 -10.16 -18.26 13.43
CA VAL A 5 -8.83 -17.68 13.16
C VAL A 5 -8.46 -17.81 11.68
N GLU A 6 -8.78 -18.93 11.04
CA GLU A 6 -8.56 -19.12 9.60
C GLU A 6 -9.49 -18.26 8.74
N LEU A 7 -10.77 -18.14 9.11
CA LEU A 7 -11.75 -17.27 8.44
C LEU A 7 -11.34 -15.80 8.53
N GLY A 8 -10.94 -15.33 9.71
CA GLY A 8 -10.42 -13.97 9.89
C GLY A 8 -9.13 -13.72 9.11
N GLY A 9 -8.26 -14.72 8.99
CA GLY A 9 -7.04 -14.66 8.20
C GLY A 9 -7.29 -14.55 6.69
N ASP A 10 -8.25 -15.31 6.16
CA ASP A 10 -8.60 -15.27 4.74
C ASP A 10 -9.26 -13.94 4.34
N LEU A 11 -10.24 -13.49 5.12
CA LEU A 11 -10.93 -12.23 4.88
C LEU A 11 -9.94 -11.05 4.89
N ARG A 12 -9.00 -11.04 5.85
CA ARG A 12 -7.95 -10.03 5.93
C ARG A 12 -7.07 -9.99 4.68
N ARG A 13 -6.61 -11.15 4.20
CA ARG A 13 -5.80 -11.21 2.97
C ARG A 13 -6.58 -10.74 1.74
N ARG A 14 -7.87 -11.10 1.64
CA ARG A 14 -8.74 -10.66 0.54
C ARG A 14 -8.93 -9.15 0.56
N LEU A 15 -9.19 -8.56 1.74
CA LEU A 15 -9.30 -7.10 1.92
C LEU A 15 -8.02 -6.39 1.45
N TYR A 16 -6.86 -6.85 1.94
CA TYR A 16 -5.58 -6.21 1.59
C TYR A 16 -5.23 -6.33 0.11
N ARG A 17 -5.58 -7.44 -0.55
CA ARG A 17 -5.40 -7.58 -2.00
C ARG A 17 -6.35 -6.70 -2.79
N ALA A 18 -7.61 -6.58 -2.35
CA ALA A 18 -8.63 -5.78 -3.03
C ALA A 18 -8.32 -4.28 -3.00
N PHE A 19 -7.73 -3.79 -1.90
CA PHE A 19 -7.44 -2.37 -1.69
C PHE A 19 -5.93 -2.10 -1.56
N LEU A 20 -5.12 -2.85 -2.31
CA LEU A 20 -3.65 -2.77 -2.24
C LEU A 20 -3.13 -1.34 -2.49
N ASP A 21 -3.80 -0.59 -3.36
CA ASP A 21 -3.48 0.80 -3.67
C ASP A 21 -3.56 1.71 -2.43
N VAL A 22 -4.63 1.57 -1.63
CA VAL A 22 -4.80 2.31 -0.38
C VAL A 22 -3.75 1.91 0.63
N PHE A 23 -3.48 0.62 0.80
CA PHE A 23 -2.45 0.16 1.75
C PHE A 23 -1.05 0.66 1.37
N LEU A 24 -0.72 0.71 0.07
CA LEU A 24 0.53 1.31 -0.39
C LEU A 24 0.60 2.81 -0.05
N LEU A 25 -0.46 3.57 -0.32
CA LEU A 25 -0.52 4.99 0.03
C LEU A 25 -0.28 5.19 1.54
N ARG A 26 -0.96 4.42 2.40
CA ARG A 26 -0.77 4.48 3.86
C ARG A 26 0.67 4.20 4.27
N LEU A 27 1.27 3.14 3.75
CA LEU A 27 2.67 2.81 4.06
C LEU A 27 3.62 3.94 3.66
N ILE A 28 3.41 4.55 2.49
CA ILE A 28 4.22 5.66 2.00
C ILE A 28 3.98 6.95 2.80
N ALA A 29 2.78 7.12 3.36
CA ALA A 29 2.44 8.23 4.25
C ALA A 29 3.14 8.12 5.62
N GLU A 30 3.34 6.91 6.13
CA GLU A 30 4.11 6.68 7.36
C GLU A 30 5.60 7.02 7.15
N GLU A 31 6.16 6.55 6.04
CA GLU A 31 7.52 6.88 5.63
C GLU A 31 7.71 6.76 4.10
N PRO A 32 8.49 7.64 3.47
CA PRO A 32 9.00 7.45 2.11
C PRO A 32 9.68 6.09 1.88
N LEU A 33 9.22 5.32 0.89
CA LEU A 33 9.74 3.96 0.62
C LEU A 33 10.06 3.74 -0.85
N TRP A 34 11.06 2.88 -1.12
CA TRP A 34 11.31 2.34 -2.46
C TRP A 34 10.63 0.99 -2.68
N GLY A 35 10.42 0.61 -3.94
CA GLY A 35 9.60 -0.54 -4.34
C GLY A 35 9.93 -1.86 -3.62
N TYR A 36 11.21 -2.19 -3.45
CA TYR A 36 11.60 -3.39 -2.70
C TYR A 36 11.13 -3.37 -1.23
N ARG A 37 11.27 -2.23 -0.52
CA ARG A 37 10.79 -2.15 0.87
C ARG A 37 9.29 -2.25 0.98
N LEU A 38 8.54 -1.68 0.03
CA LEU A 38 7.09 -1.84 0.00
C LEU A 38 6.69 -3.31 -0.06
N MET A 39 7.36 -4.13 -0.89
CA MET A 39 7.08 -5.58 -0.95
C MET A 39 7.42 -6.31 0.36
N GLU A 40 8.49 -5.93 1.05
CA GLU A 40 8.85 -6.49 2.35
C GLU A 40 7.81 -6.15 3.42
N VAL A 41 7.47 -4.87 3.55
CA VAL A 41 6.53 -4.39 4.56
C VAL A 41 5.12 -4.95 4.32
N LEU A 42 4.67 -5.05 3.06
CA LEU A 42 3.40 -5.69 2.73
C LEU A 42 3.35 -7.17 3.17
N ARG A 43 4.45 -7.90 2.99
CA ARG A 43 4.55 -9.29 3.41
C ARG A 43 4.55 -9.41 4.93
N GLU A 44 5.31 -8.55 5.61
CA GLU A 44 5.52 -8.60 7.06
C GLU A 44 4.31 -8.13 7.86
N ARG A 45 3.72 -6.99 7.50
CA ARG A 45 2.58 -6.40 8.24
C ARG A 45 1.23 -6.98 7.83
N TYR A 46 1.09 -7.39 6.57
CA TYR A 46 -0.21 -7.75 5.99
C TYR A 46 -0.28 -9.19 5.47
N GLY A 47 0.82 -9.94 5.47
CA GLY A 47 0.86 -11.28 4.89
C GLY A 47 0.61 -11.31 3.38
N VAL A 48 0.69 -10.17 2.70
CA VAL A 48 0.43 -10.05 1.26
C VAL A 48 1.73 -10.13 0.50
N ARG A 49 1.85 -11.13 -0.38
CA ARG A 49 2.98 -11.26 -1.30
C ARG A 49 2.64 -10.58 -2.61
N VAL A 50 3.32 -9.48 -2.89
CA VAL A 50 3.23 -8.73 -4.15
C VAL A 50 4.58 -8.82 -4.85
N GLY A 51 4.56 -9.16 -6.14
CA GLY A 51 5.75 -9.19 -6.98
C GLY A 51 5.92 -7.91 -7.81
N PRO A 52 7.12 -7.69 -8.39
CA PRO A 52 7.39 -6.58 -9.30
C PRO A 52 6.34 -6.36 -10.41
N PRO A 53 5.80 -7.41 -11.08
CA PRO A 53 4.82 -7.23 -12.16
C PRO A 53 3.48 -6.62 -11.71
N VAL A 54 3.20 -6.66 -10.41
CA VAL A 54 1.97 -6.07 -9.83
C VAL A 54 2.30 -4.72 -9.19
N LEU A 55 3.38 -4.64 -8.42
CA LEU A 55 3.72 -3.44 -7.67
C LEU A 55 4.03 -2.25 -8.59
N TYR A 56 4.92 -2.42 -9.57
CA TYR A 56 5.41 -1.27 -10.34
C TYR A 56 4.35 -0.66 -11.26
N PRO A 57 3.50 -1.45 -11.95
CA PRO A 57 2.37 -0.88 -12.66
C PRO A 57 1.39 -0.13 -11.75
N LEU A 58 1.17 -0.62 -10.53
CA LEU A 58 0.30 0.04 -9.56
C LEU A 58 0.89 1.36 -9.06
N LEU A 59 2.18 1.39 -8.69
CA LEU A 59 2.88 2.62 -8.31
C LEU A 59 2.86 3.64 -9.44
N ALA A 60 3.15 3.21 -10.67
CA ALA A 60 3.07 4.08 -11.84
C ALA A 60 1.65 4.61 -12.08
N SER A 61 0.61 3.80 -11.79
CA SER A 61 -0.79 4.24 -11.86
C SER A 61 -1.10 5.31 -10.82
N LEU A 62 -0.64 5.13 -9.58
CA LEU A 62 -0.81 6.10 -8.50
C LEU A 62 -0.08 7.43 -8.81
N GLU A 63 1.12 7.38 -9.39
CA GLU A 63 1.82 8.59 -9.85
C GLU A 63 1.06 9.29 -10.98
N ARG A 64 0.55 8.55 -11.97
CA ARG A 64 -0.27 9.13 -13.06
C ARG A 64 -1.56 9.77 -12.54
N ARG A 65 -2.12 9.26 -11.44
CA ARG A 65 -3.28 9.82 -10.74
C ARG A 65 -2.90 11.00 -9.83
N GLY A 66 -1.62 11.37 -9.76
CA GLY A 66 -1.09 12.43 -8.92
C GLY A 66 -1.12 12.11 -7.42
N MET A 67 -1.30 10.84 -7.04
CA MET A 67 -1.41 10.38 -5.64
C MET A 67 -0.05 10.08 -5.02
N LEU A 68 0.95 9.82 -5.86
CA LEU A 68 2.34 9.65 -5.49
C LEU A 68 3.21 10.56 -6.34
N GLU A 69 4.37 10.92 -5.80
CA GLU A 69 5.51 11.44 -6.53
C GLU A 69 6.74 10.59 -6.21
N SER A 70 7.81 10.72 -6.99
CA SER A 70 9.05 9.99 -6.70
C SER A 70 10.30 10.77 -7.04
N CYS A 71 11.37 10.45 -6.33
CA CYS A 71 12.70 10.97 -6.58
C CYS A 71 13.74 9.84 -6.56
N GLU A 72 14.86 10.05 -7.26
CA GLU A 72 15.99 9.13 -7.21
C GLU A 72 16.96 9.52 -6.11
N VAL A 73 17.12 8.67 -5.11
CA VAL A 73 18.05 8.86 -3.98
C VAL A 73 19.16 7.80 -4.00
N PRO A 74 20.40 8.18 -3.66
CA PRO A 74 21.50 7.24 -3.50
C PRO A 74 21.34 6.46 -2.19
N VAL A 75 21.23 5.14 -2.28
CA VAL A 75 21.13 4.25 -1.13
C VAL A 75 22.10 3.08 -1.32
N GLY A 76 23.19 3.08 -0.56
CA GLY A 76 24.21 2.02 -0.60
C GLY A 76 24.90 1.92 -1.98
N GLY A 77 25.27 3.05 -2.58
CA GLY A 77 25.96 3.11 -3.88
C GLY A 77 25.08 2.82 -5.11
N ARG A 78 23.76 2.61 -4.93
CA ARG A 78 22.80 2.46 -6.03
C ARG A 78 21.73 3.54 -5.96
N ARG A 79 21.28 4.05 -7.10
CA ARG A 79 20.11 4.93 -7.16
C ARG A 79 18.86 4.08 -6.94
N ARG A 80 18.00 4.53 -6.02
CA ARG A 80 16.70 3.93 -5.75
C ARG A 80 15.62 4.99 -5.97
N ARG A 81 14.55 4.58 -6.65
CA ARG A 81 13.34 5.39 -6.77
C ARG A 81 12.54 5.28 -5.48
N VAL A 82 12.48 6.36 -4.72
CA VAL A 82 11.68 6.49 -3.49
C VAL A 82 10.41 7.23 -3.82
N TYR A 83 9.30 6.73 -3.29
CA TYR A 83 7.97 7.29 -3.50
C TYR A 83 7.56 8.10 -2.27
N HIS A 84 6.93 9.25 -2.50
CA HIS A 84 6.29 10.09 -1.49
C HIS A 84 4.80 10.20 -1.80
N ILE A 85 3.99 10.29 -0.75
CA ILE A 85 2.57 10.53 -0.89
C ILE A 85 2.32 12.02 -1.12
N THR A 86 1.40 12.33 -2.02
CA THR A 86 0.93 13.70 -2.24
C THR A 86 -0.29 14.01 -1.36
N GLY A 87 -0.73 15.27 -1.35
CA GLY A 87 -1.98 15.65 -0.65
C GLY A 87 -3.21 14.89 -1.18
N SER A 88 -3.32 14.67 -2.49
CA SER A 88 -4.44 13.92 -3.08
C SER A 88 -4.38 12.42 -2.77
N GLY A 89 -3.17 11.85 -2.68
CA GLY A 89 -2.98 10.47 -2.24
C GLY A 89 -3.40 10.27 -0.78
N LEU A 90 -3.04 11.22 0.08
CA LEU A 90 -3.43 11.20 1.49
C LEU A 90 -4.94 11.31 1.65
N GLU A 91 -5.57 12.22 0.92
CA GLU A 91 -7.02 12.41 0.93
C GLU A 91 -7.76 11.14 0.47
N TYR A 92 -7.29 10.51 -0.60
CA TYR A 92 -7.87 9.25 -1.08
C TYR A 92 -7.77 8.13 -0.03
N ALA A 93 -6.63 8.03 0.66
CA ALA A 93 -6.45 7.03 1.72
C ALA A 93 -7.36 7.29 2.93
N LYS A 94 -7.61 8.56 3.28
CA LYS A 94 -8.57 8.95 4.32
C LYS A 94 -10.01 8.64 3.91
N ARG A 95 -10.40 9.00 2.68
CA ARG A 95 -11.75 8.75 2.17
C ARG A 95 -12.10 7.26 2.15
N PHE A 96 -11.12 6.39 1.90
CA PHE A 96 -11.31 4.96 2.04
C PHE A 96 -11.70 4.55 3.47
N GLU A 97 -11.05 5.09 4.50
CA GLU A 97 -11.43 4.79 5.89
C GLU A 97 -12.87 5.22 6.19
N GLU A 98 -13.26 6.41 5.73
CA GLU A 98 -14.62 6.93 5.90
C GLU A 98 -15.63 6.02 5.23
N VAL A 99 -15.40 5.64 3.97
CA VAL A 99 -16.29 4.74 3.22
C VAL A 99 -16.41 3.37 3.90
N VAL A 100 -15.31 2.83 4.44
CA VAL A 100 -15.36 1.54 5.15
C VAL A 100 -16.13 1.66 6.46
N ARG A 101 -15.98 2.76 7.20
CA ARG A 101 -16.76 3.02 8.42
C ARG A 101 -18.24 3.16 8.11
N GLU A 102 -18.59 3.97 7.11
CA GLU A 102 -19.95 4.16 6.62
C GLU A 102 -20.57 2.81 6.19
N ALA A 103 -19.84 1.99 5.43
CA ALA A 103 -20.34 0.71 4.92
C ALA A 103 -20.50 -0.38 5.98
N LEU A 104 -19.84 -0.24 7.13
CA LEU A 104 -19.88 -1.21 8.23
C LEU A 104 -20.66 -0.68 9.44
N ASP A 105 -21.28 0.50 9.34
CA ASP A 105 -21.98 1.18 10.43
C ASP A 105 -21.10 1.33 11.71
N LEU A 106 -19.81 1.67 11.52
CA LEU A 106 -18.79 1.80 12.58
C LEU A 106 -18.45 3.24 12.98
#